data_AF-A0A7X4DRG1-F1
#
_entry.id   AF-A0A7X4DRG1-F1
#
_cell.length_a   1.000
_cell.length_b   1.000
_cell.length_c   1.000
_cell.angle_alpha   90.00
_cell.angle_beta   90.00
_cell.angle_gamma   90.00
#
_symmetry.space_group_name_H-M   'P 1'
#
loop_
_entity.id
_entity.type
_entity.pdbx_description
1 polymer ?
#
loop_
_entity_poly.entity_id
_entity_poly.type
_entity_poly.pdbx_seq_one_letter_code
_entity_poly.pdbx_strand_id
1 'polypeptide(L)'
;MKTINLTASVLAITAVAATAASARDAIRIVGSSTVFPYTQAVAEQFANNTGAPSPIVESTGTGGGMKIFCEGIGENTADMTGASRAMKASEYELCQSNGVTDIAEALIGFDGLS
;
A
#
# COMPACT_ATOMS: atom_id res chain seq x y z
N MET A 1 -42.42 39.13 8.94
CA MET A 1 -41.72 38.23 7.99
C MET A 1 -40.68 37.45 8.79
N LYS A 2 -40.91 36.15 9.00
CA LYS A 2 -40.11 35.29 9.88
C LYS A 2 -39.24 34.40 8.99
N THR A 3 -38.05 34.89 8.65
CA THR A 3 -37.08 34.22 7.77
C THR A 3 -35.76 34.07 8.51
N ILE A 4 -35.78 33.40 9.66
CA ILE A 4 -34.60 32.97 10.39
C ILE A 4 -35.00 31.57 10.87
N ASN A 5 -34.36 30.52 10.34
CA ASN A 5 -34.24 29.15 10.90
C ASN A 5 -33.89 28.06 9.86
N LEU A 6 -33.73 28.35 8.56
CA LEU A 6 -33.38 27.31 7.56
C LEU A 6 -31.88 27.09 7.32
N THR A 7 -31.00 27.97 7.80
CA THR A 7 -29.55 27.91 7.48
C THR A 7 -28.74 26.98 8.38
N ALA A 8 -29.23 26.63 9.58
CA ALA A 8 -28.51 25.76 10.51
C ALA A 8 -28.53 24.27 10.10
N SER A 9 -29.56 23.83 9.37
CA SER A 9 -29.76 22.41 9.02
C SER A 9 -28.89 21.93 7.85
N VAL A 10 -28.45 22.83 6.97
CA VAL A 10 -27.62 22.47 5.80
C VAL A 10 -26.16 22.25 6.20
N LEU A 11 -25.65 22.97 7.20
CA LEU A 11 -24.27 22.82 7.69
C LEU A 11 -24.05 21.49 8.44
N ALA A 12 -25.10 20.93 9.05
CA ALA A 12 -25.02 19.67 9.77
C ALA A 12 -24.91 18.45 8.83
N ILE A 13 -25.46 18.54 7.61
CA ILE A 13 -25.46 17.43 6.64
C ILE A 13 -24.10 17.31 5.93
N THR A 14 -23.39 18.43 5.73
CA THR A 14 -22.05 18.41 5.11
C THR A 14 -20.97 17.87 6.07
N ALA A 15 -21.16 17.99 7.38
CA ALA A 15 -20.23 17.47 8.39
C ALA A 15 -20.24 15.92 8.48
N VAL A 16 -21.36 15.27 8.15
CA VAL A 16 -21.50 13.80 8.21
C VAL A 16 -20.98 13.11 6.94
N ALA A 17 -20.89 13.82 5.82
CA ALA A 17 -20.33 13.28 4.57
C ALA A 17 -18.79 13.21 4.56
N ALA A 18 -18.12 13.87 5.51
CA ALA A 18 -16.66 13.96 5.55
C ALA A 18 -15.97 12.77 6.27
N THR A 19 -16.72 11.78 6.78
CA THR A 19 -16.16 10.74 7.67
C THR A 19 -16.11 9.33 7.08
N ALA A 20 -16.46 9.11 5.82
CA ALA A 20 -16.27 7.83 5.16
C ALA A 20 -14.98 7.86 4.33
N ALA A 21 -13.84 7.66 4.98
CA ALA A 21 -12.61 7.32 4.27
C ALA A 21 -12.77 5.90 3.72
N SER A 22 -12.95 5.77 2.41
CA SER A 22 -13.01 4.47 1.72
C SER A 22 -11.60 3.90 1.59
N ALA A 23 -11.09 3.28 2.65
CA ALA A 23 -9.87 2.50 2.52
C ALA A 23 -10.13 1.30 1.60
N ARG A 24 -9.18 1.01 0.71
CA ARG A 24 -9.20 -0.20 -0.12
C ARG A 24 -9.14 -1.46 0.73
N ASP A 25 -9.83 -2.51 0.26
CA ASP A 25 -10.07 -3.72 1.05
C ASP A 25 -8.83 -4.57 1.30
N ALA A 26 -7.80 -4.48 0.45
CA ALA A 26 -6.63 -5.37 0.53
C ALA A 26 -5.31 -4.60 0.38
N ILE A 27 -4.30 -5.10 1.12
CA ILE A 27 -2.90 -4.71 0.96
C ILE A 27 -2.40 -5.22 -0.38
N ARG A 28 -1.67 -4.37 -1.13
CA ARG A 28 -1.07 -4.72 -2.42
C ARG A 28 0.45 -4.79 -2.31
N ILE A 29 1.00 -5.94 -2.65
CA ILE A 29 2.42 -6.26 -2.54
C ILE A 29 2.97 -6.63 -3.92
N VAL A 30 4.08 -6.01 -4.32
CA VAL A 30 4.74 -6.26 -5.62
C VAL A 30 6.20 -6.71 -5.41
N GLY A 31 6.86 -7.24 -6.43
CA GLY A 31 8.32 -7.33 -6.47
C GLY A 31 8.88 -8.72 -6.68
N SER A 32 9.95 -9.05 -5.96
CA SER A 32 10.85 -10.17 -6.25
C SER A 32 10.11 -11.50 -6.46
N SER A 33 10.37 -12.14 -7.59
CA SER A 33 9.88 -13.49 -7.89
C SER A 33 10.46 -14.56 -6.96
N THR A 34 11.62 -14.31 -6.34
CA THR A 34 12.21 -15.24 -5.35
C THR A 34 11.54 -15.12 -3.98
N VAL A 35 10.99 -13.95 -3.65
CA VAL A 35 10.29 -13.67 -2.39
C VAL A 35 8.80 -13.99 -2.51
N PHE A 36 8.24 -13.87 -3.73
CA PHE A 36 6.83 -14.12 -4.06
C PHE A 36 6.22 -15.36 -3.38
N PRO A 37 6.77 -16.59 -3.49
CA PRO A 37 6.10 -17.77 -2.94
C PRO A 37 5.95 -17.72 -1.41
N TYR A 38 6.89 -17.11 -0.70
CA TYR A 38 6.83 -16.94 0.75
C TYR A 38 5.78 -15.89 1.13
N THR A 39 5.79 -14.74 0.44
CA THR A 39 4.81 -13.67 0.67
C THR A 39 3.39 -14.14 0.38
N GLN A 40 3.18 -14.91 -0.70
CA GLN A 40 1.88 -15.48 -1.06
C GLN A 40 1.36 -16.42 0.05
N ALA A 41 2.22 -17.32 0.55
CA ALA A 41 1.85 -18.20 1.64
C ALA A 41 1.46 -17.42 2.92
N VAL A 42 2.21 -16.37 3.26
CA VAL A 42 1.89 -15.52 4.42
C VAL A 42 0.59 -14.73 4.21
N ALA A 43 0.32 -14.23 3.00
CA ALA A 43 -0.92 -13.54 2.67
C ALA A 43 -2.16 -14.44 2.87
N GLU A 44 -2.08 -15.69 2.42
CA GLU A 44 -3.14 -16.69 2.62
C GLU A 44 -3.32 -17.02 4.11
N GLN A 45 -2.22 -17.22 4.85
CA GLN A 45 -2.29 -17.47 6.29
C GLN A 45 -2.87 -16.28 7.06
N PHE A 46 -2.53 -15.05 6.66
CA PHE A 46 -3.10 -13.84 7.25
C PHE A 46 -4.62 -13.80 7.09
N ALA A 47 -5.13 -14.05 5.87
CA ALA A 47 -6.57 -14.09 5.63
C ALA A 47 -7.25 -15.18 6.45
N ASN A 48 -6.68 -16.39 6.48
CA ASN A 48 -7.23 -17.53 7.23
C ASN A 48 -7.25 -17.29 8.74
N ASN A 49 -6.23 -16.63 9.30
CA ASN A 49 -6.09 -16.43 10.74
C ASN A 49 -6.86 -15.22 11.27
N THR A 50 -7.08 -14.21 10.42
CA THR A 50 -7.69 -12.93 10.85
C THR A 50 -9.11 -12.74 10.33
N GLY A 51 -9.50 -13.43 9.26
CA GLY A 51 -10.73 -13.16 8.53
C GLY A 51 -10.71 -11.85 7.71
N ALA A 52 -9.58 -11.14 7.69
CA ALA A 52 -9.39 -9.96 6.84
C ALA A 52 -9.19 -10.37 5.37
N PRO A 53 -9.43 -9.46 4.41
CA PRO A 53 -9.14 -9.74 3.01
C PRO A 53 -7.68 -10.13 2.79
N SER A 54 -7.46 -11.14 1.93
CA SER A 54 -6.11 -11.57 1.58
C SER A 54 -5.36 -10.44 0.87
N PRO A 55 -4.12 -10.14 1.27
CA PRO A 55 -3.23 -9.30 0.48
C PRO A 55 -3.12 -9.81 -0.96
N ILE A 56 -3.09 -8.88 -1.91
CA ILE A 56 -2.82 -9.14 -3.32
C ILE A 56 -1.31 -9.13 -3.50
N VAL A 57 -0.75 -10.22 -4.01
CA VAL A 57 0.69 -10.38 -4.19
C VAL A 57 0.99 -10.58 -5.68
N GLU A 58 1.85 -9.74 -6.25
CA GLU A 58 2.20 -9.75 -7.67
C GLU A 58 3.72 -9.95 -7.85
N SER A 59 4.11 -11.00 -8.57
CA SER A 59 5.51 -11.23 -8.93
C SER A 59 5.92 -10.37 -10.13
N THR A 60 6.76 -9.35 -9.88
CA THR A 60 7.21 -8.39 -10.90
C THR A 60 8.74 -8.27 -10.99
N GLY A 61 9.48 -9.04 -10.19
CA GLY A 61 10.93 -8.96 -10.03
C GLY A 61 11.35 -7.76 -9.17
N THR A 62 12.51 -7.82 -8.50
CA THR A 62 12.92 -6.76 -7.54
C THR A 62 12.94 -5.36 -8.19
N GLY A 63 13.57 -5.20 -9.35
CA GLY A 63 13.62 -3.90 -10.02
C GLY A 63 12.27 -3.43 -10.58
N GLY A 64 11.41 -4.36 -11.01
CA GLY A 64 10.05 -4.05 -11.46
C GLY A 64 9.15 -3.63 -10.30
N GLY A 65 9.23 -4.35 -9.19
CA GLY A 65 8.52 -4.04 -7.95
C GLY A 65 8.90 -2.67 -7.38
N MET A 66 10.19 -2.35 -7.33
CA MET A 66 10.66 -1.03 -6.89
C MET A 66 10.08 0.09 -7.76
N LYS A 67 10.02 -0.09 -9.08
CA LYS A 67 9.41 0.92 -9.98
C LYS A 67 7.93 1.13 -9.66
N ILE A 68 7.16 0.05 -9.51
CA ILE A 68 5.72 0.11 -9.22
C ILE A 68 5.46 0.69 -7.82
N PHE A 69 6.25 0.28 -6.82
CA PHE A 69 6.17 0.80 -5.46
C PHE A 69 6.47 2.29 -5.40
N CYS A 70 7.48 2.75 -6.17
CA CYS A 70 7.82 4.16 -6.25
C CYS A 70 6.87 5.00 -7.12
N GLU A 71 5.73 4.49 -7.63
CA GLU A 71 4.78 5.29 -8.43
C GLU A 71 4.04 6.35 -7.60
N GLY A 72 4.01 6.21 -6.27
CA GLY A 72 3.43 7.20 -5.36
C GLY A 72 2.77 6.56 -4.14
N ILE A 73 2.05 7.37 -3.38
CA ILE A 73 1.26 6.94 -2.21
C ILE A 73 -0.22 7.11 -2.52
N GLY A 74 -1.01 6.08 -2.27
CA GLY A 74 -2.47 6.14 -2.34
C GLY A 74 -3.09 4.82 -2.76
N GLU A 75 -4.40 4.82 -2.93
CA GLU A 75 -5.17 3.59 -3.12
C GLU A 75 -4.81 2.81 -4.39
N ASN A 76 -4.25 3.49 -5.39
CA ASN A 76 -3.89 2.89 -6.67
C ASN A 76 -2.45 2.38 -6.74
N THR A 77 -1.61 2.67 -5.74
CA THR A 77 -0.18 2.30 -5.72
C THR A 77 0.09 1.14 -4.78
N ALA A 78 1.20 0.43 -4.97
CA ALA A 78 1.56 -0.70 -4.12
C ALA A 78 1.92 -0.23 -2.70
N ASP A 79 1.51 -0.99 -1.67
CA ASP A 79 1.78 -0.67 -0.27
C ASP A 79 3.14 -1.20 0.19
N MET A 80 3.60 -2.29 -0.44
CA MET A 80 4.87 -2.95 -0.09
C MET A 80 5.56 -3.48 -1.34
N THR A 81 6.89 -3.54 -1.29
CA THR A 81 7.67 -4.30 -2.27
C THR A 81 8.59 -5.32 -1.62
N GLY A 82 8.49 -6.58 -2.07
CA GLY A 82 9.42 -7.64 -1.71
C GLY A 82 10.68 -7.55 -2.56
N ALA A 83 11.85 -7.75 -1.97
CA ALA A 83 13.13 -7.59 -2.64
C ALA A 83 14.12 -8.68 -2.24
N SER A 84 14.87 -9.21 -3.21
CA SER A 84 16.01 -10.12 -2.98
C SER A 84 17.33 -9.41 -2.71
N ARG A 85 17.30 -8.07 -2.67
CA ARG A 85 18.46 -7.20 -2.42
C ARG A 85 17.97 -5.86 -1.88
N ALA A 86 18.87 -5.11 -1.24
CA ALA A 86 18.60 -3.74 -0.82
C ALA A 86 18.19 -2.83 -1.99
N MET A 87 17.43 -1.79 -1.69
CA MET A 87 17.06 -0.74 -2.64
C MET A 87 18.31 0.01 -3.13
N LYS A 88 18.37 0.31 -4.42
CA LYS A 88 19.47 1.12 -4.99
C LYS A 88 19.22 2.60 -4.72
N ALA A 89 20.29 3.39 -4.64
CA ALA A 89 20.19 4.84 -4.52
C ALA A 89 19.28 5.47 -5.59
N SER A 90 19.40 5.03 -6.85
CA SER A 90 18.55 5.52 -7.95
C SER A 90 17.07 5.13 -7.81
N GLU A 91 16.76 4.01 -7.15
CA GLU A 91 15.37 3.59 -6.89
C GLU A 91 14.80 4.40 -5.73
N TYR A 92 15.61 4.66 -4.71
CA TYR A 92 15.24 5.54 -3.61
C TYR A 92 14.98 6.97 -4.10
N GLU A 93 15.86 7.54 -4.93
CA GLU A 93 15.67 8.85 -5.57
C GLU A 93 14.37 8.92 -6.38
N LEU A 94 14.04 7.86 -7.13
CA LEU A 94 12.77 7.76 -7.84
C LEU A 94 11.57 7.84 -6.88
N CYS A 95 11.59 7.04 -5.81
CA CYS A 95 10.58 7.07 -4.76
C CYS A 95 10.42 8.46 -4.16
N GLN A 96 11.52 9.11 -3.76
CA GLN A 96 11.51 10.47 -3.21
C GLN A 96 10.87 11.46 -4.19
N SER A 97 11.22 11.38 -5.48
CA SER A 97 10.69 12.28 -6.52
C SER A 97 9.19 12.12 -6.74
N ASN A 98 8.63 10.96 -6.42
CA ASN A 98 7.21 10.63 -6.52
C ASN A 98 6.47 10.71 -5.17
N GLY A 99 7.11 11.28 -4.14
CA GLY A 99 6.49 11.52 -2.84
C GLY A 99 6.48 10.31 -1.89
N VAL A 100 7.08 9.18 -2.29
CA VAL A 100 7.28 8.01 -1.43
C VAL A 100 8.52 8.25 -0.56
N THR A 101 8.34 8.98 0.55
CA THR A 101 9.47 9.52 1.33
C THR A 101 9.79 8.76 2.62
N ASP A 102 8.76 8.23 3.28
CA ASP A 102 8.89 7.50 4.54
C ASP A 102 8.98 5.98 4.29
N ILE A 103 10.08 5.55 3.66
CA ILE A 103 10.31 4.14 3.33
C ILE A 103 10.96 3.42 4.51
N ALA A 104 10.36 2.30 4.94
CA ALA A 104 10.94 1.39 5.91
C ALA A 104 11.42 0.10 5.23
N GLU A 105 12.65 -0.31 5.53
CA GLU A 105 13.22 -1.59 5.09
C GLU A 105 13.17 -2.61 6.23
N ALA A 106 12.65 -3.81 5.94
CA ALA A 106 12.59 -4.93 6.88
C ALA A 106 13.30 -6.14 6.29
N LEU A 107 14.38 -6.58 6.96
CA LEU A 107 15.09 -7.82 6.60
C LEU A 107 14.28 -9.02 7.09
N ILE A 108 13.70 -9.78 6.16
CA ILE A 108 12.88 -10.96 6.46
C ILE A 108 13.68 -12.27 6.49
N GLY A 109 14.87 -12.29 5.90
CA GLY A 109 15.71 -13.49 5.82
C GLY A 109 16.80 -13.38 4.77
N PHE A 110 17.55 -14.46 4.62
CA PHE A 110 18.59 -14.63 3.60
C PHE A 110 18.16 -15.76 2.66
N ASP A 111 18.22 -15.52 1.35
CA ASP A 111 18.02 -16.59 0.37
C ASP A 111 19.35 -17.31 0.06
N GLY A 112 19.25 -18.49 -0.53
CA GLY A 112 20.40 -19.30 -0.95
C GLY A 112 20.82 -19.05 -2.39
N LEU A 113 20.37 -17.95 -3.01
CA LEU A 113 20.63 -17.65 -4.41
C LEU A 113 21.79 -16.65 -4.50
N SER A 114 22.79 -16.99 -5.31
CA SER A 114 23.99 -16.16 -5.56
C SER A 114 23.77 -15.14 -6.67
#